data_AF-A0A0U5G882-F1
#
_entry.id   AF-A0A0U5G882-F1
#
_cell.length_a   1.000
_cell.length_b   1.000
_cell.length_c   1.000
_cell.angle_alpha   90.00
_cell.angle_beta   90.00
_cell.angle_gamma   90.00
#
_symmetry.space_group_name_H-M   'P 1'
#
loop_
_entity.id
_entity.type
_entity.pdbx_description
1 polymer ?
#
loop_
_entity_poly.entity_id
_entity_poly.type
_entity_poly.pdbx_seq_one_letter_code
_entity_poly.pdbx_strand_id
1 'polypeptide(L)'
;MAATQTTNSEFPYSLTISLPLPSNRLASSALRALEVDAELSPLVRRDFTLKSPSSQNQADGDKAKTVLETTYRATTNRMLRVAVNGFMESLGVVLGVMEELDVDVLEEESKE
;
A
#
# COMPACT_ATOMS: atom_id res chain seq x y z
N MET A 1 16.33 -15.38 -22.44
CA MET A 1 15.35 -16.15 -21.64
C MET A 1 14.30 -15.16 -21.17
N ALA A 2 13.14 -15.13 -21.83
CA ALA A 2 12.09 -14.15 -21.57
C ALA A 2 11.14 -14.69 -20.49
N ALA A 3 10.98 -13.94 -19.40
CA ALA A 3 10.05 -14.27 -18.33
C ALA A 3 8.61 -14.19 -18.85
N THR A 4 7.89 -15.30 -18.70
CA THR A 4 6.46 -15.44 -18.95
C THR A 4 5.66 -14.47 -18.05
N GLN A 5 5.33 -13.30 -18.58
CA GLN A 5 4.24 -12.48 -18.06
C GLN A 5 2.94 -13.20 -18.40
N THR A 6 2.31 -13.82 -17.40
CA THR A 6 0.91 -14.20 -17.46
C THR A 6 0.08 -12.91 -17.56
N THR A 7 -0.11 -12.43 -18.78
CA THR A 7 -0.99 -11.30 -19.07
C THR A 7 -2.41 -11.76 -18.79
N ASN A 8 -2.97 -11.28 -17.69
CA ASN A 8 -4.41 -11.33 -17.46
C ASN A 8 -5.03 -10.52 -18.61
N SER A 9 -5.51 -11.19 -19.67
CA SER A 9 -5.93 -10.55 -20.92
C SER A 9 -7.02 -9.47 -20.73
N GLU A 10 -7.69 -9.50 -19.58
CA GLU A 10 -8.75 -8.56 -19.21
C GLU A 10 -8.20 -7.23 -18.64
N PHE A 11 -7.01 -7.23 -18.01
CA PHE A 11 -6.41 -6.03 -17.38
C PHE A 11 -4.92 -5.91 -17.73
N PRO A 12 -4.57 -5.37 -18.91
CA PRO A 12 -3.19 -5.35 -19.42
C PRO A 12 -2.28 -4.33 -18.72
N TYR A 13 -2.84 -3.34 -18.01
CA TYR A 13 -2.05 -2.32 -17.31
C TYR A 13 -2.02 -2.60 -15.83
N SER A 14 -0.82 -2.61 -15.23
CA SER A 14 -0.65 -2.83 -13.80
C SER A 14 0.31 -1.82 -13.18
N LEU A 15 0.06 -1.45 -11.92
CA LEU A 15 0.92 -0.59 -11.13
C LEU A 15 0.93 -1.07 -9.68
N THR A 16 2.11 -1.15 -9.08
CA THR A 16 2.28 -1.57 -7.69
C THR A 16 2.88 -0.43 -6.89
N ILE A 17 2.26 -0.10 -5.77
CA ILE A 17 2.68 0.93 -4.83
C ILE A 17 3.13 0.23 -3.55
N SER A 18 4.36 0.48 -3.13
CA SER A 18 4.93 -0.07 -1.90
C SER A 18 5.13 1.07 -0.90
N LEU A 19 4.36 1.04 0.18
CA LEU A 19 4.40 2.05 1.24
C LEU A 19 5.06 1.44 2.50
N PRO A 20 6.29 1.84 2.87
CA PRO A 20 6.90 1.42 4.12
C PRO A 20 6.25 2.18 5.28
N LEU A 21 5.74 1.45 6.27
CA LEU A 21 5.17 2.01 7.49
C LEU A 21 6.01 1.63 8.73
N PRO A 22 6.09 2.51 9.75
CA PRO A 22 6.97 2.30 10.90
C PRO A 22 6.63 1.05 11.73
N SER A 23 5.34 0.73 11.86
CA SER A 23 4.87 -0.40 12.67
C SER A 23 3.87 -1.29 11.93
N ASN A 24 3.82 -2.57 12.34
CA ASN A 24 2.86 -3.53 11.80
C ASN A 24 1.41 -3.13 12.14
N ARG A 25 1.18 -2.55 13.32
CA ARG A 25 -0.13 -2.06 13.75
C ARG A 25 -0.63 -0.95 12.83
N LEU A 26 0.22 0.03 12.51
CA LEU A 26 -0.12 1.10 11.57
C LEU A 26 -0.41 0.52 10.19
N ALA A 27 0.41 -0.39 9.69
CA ALA A 27 0.18 -1.04 8.40
C ALA A 27 -1.11 -1.84 8.34
N SER A 28 -1.44 -2.60 9.39
CA SER A 28 -2.69 -3.36 9.46
C SER A 28 -3.91 -2.45 9.60
N SER A 29 -3.79 -1.35 10.35
CA SER A 29 -4.86 -0.35 10.49
C SER A 29 -5.13 0.35 9.15
N ALA A 30 -4.07 0.73 8.43
CA ALA A 30 -4.18 1.40 7.13
C ALA A 30 -4.81 0.46 6.10
N LEU A 31 -4.36 -0.80 6.07
CA LEU A 31 -4.95 -1.85 5.24
C LEU A 31 -6.46 -1.95 5.47
N ARG A 32 -6.89 -2.11 6.73
CA ARG A 32 -8.31 -2.25 7.06
C ARG A 32 -9.13 -1.02 6.72
N ALA A 33 -8.57 0.17 6.92
CA ALA A 33 -9.25 1.42 6.56
C ALA A 33 -9.44 1.53 5.03
N LEU A 34 -8.42 1.17 4.26
CA LEU A 34 -8.44 1.26 2.80
C LEU A 34 -9.26 0.13 2.13
N GLU A 35 -9.37 -1.04 2.77
CA GLU A 35 -10.14 -2.19 2.26
C GLU A 35 -11.66 -1.94 2.22
N VAL A 36 -12.17 -1.05 3.08
CA VAL A 36 -13.61 -0.72 3.11
C VAL A 36 -14.06 0.00 1.84
N ASP A 37 -13.15 0.76 1.21
CA ASP A 37 -13.44 1.46 -0.03
C ASP A 37 -13.47 0.47 -1.21
N ALA A 38 -14.66 0.27 -1.78
CA ALA A 38 -14.77 -0.49 -3.02
C ALA A 38 -14.29 0.34 -4.21
N GLU A 39 -13.64 -0.30 -5.18
CA GLU A 39 -13.31 0.35 -6.44
C GLU A 39 -14.60 0.76 -7.17
N LEU A 40 -14.68 2.02 -7.60
CA LEU A 40 -15.88 2.56 -8.26
C LEU A 40 -16.17 1.90 -9.62
N SER A 41 -15.16 1.29 -10.26
CA SER A 41 -15.27 0.74 -11.61
C SER A 41 -14.89 -0.74 -11.65
N PRO A 42 -15.71 -1.60 -12.29
CA PRO A 42 -15.35 -3.01 -12.52
C PRO A 42 -14.17 -3.15 -13.51
N LEU A 43 -13.76 -2.06 -14.16
CA LEU A 43 -12.64 -2.00 -15.10
C LEU A 43 -11.27 -1.82 -14.40
N VAL A 44 -11.27 -1.77 -13.07
CA VAL A 44 -10.09 -1.70 -12.23
C VAL A 44 -10.18 -2.78 -11.15
N ARG A 45 -9.09 -3.50 -10.94
CA ARG A 45 -8.91 -4.42 -9.82
C ARG A 45 -7.80 -3.90 -8.93
N ARG A 46 -8.03 -3.99 -7.63
CA ARG A 46 -7.09 -3.61 -6.59
C ARG A 46 -6.92 -4.77 -5.64
N ASP A 47 -5.67 -5.10 -5.35
CA ASP A 47 -5.27 -6.10 -4.37
C ASP A 47 -4.33 -5.45 -3.35
N PHE A 48 -4.56 -5.70 -2.08
CA PHE A 48 -3.67 -5.27 -1.01
C PHE A 48 -2.89 -6.45 -0.43
N THR A 49 -1.64 -6.21 -0.05
CA THR A 49 -0.78 -7.21 0.58
C THR A 49 0.10 -6.54 1.60
N LEU A 50 0.11 -7.07 2.81
CA LEU A 50 0.98 -6.61 3.88
C LEU A 50 2.20 -7.53 3.97
N LYS A 51 3.38 -6.97 3.72
CA LYS A 51 4.67 -7.67 3.83
C LYS A 51 5.31 -7.30 5.16
N SER A 52 5.25 -8.23 6.11
CA SER A 52 6.00 -8.13 7.35
C SER A 52 7.49 -8.37 7.08
N PRO A 53 8.41 -7.69 7.77
CA PRO A 53 9.84 -7.97 7.67
C PRO A 53 10.13 -9.36 8.25
N SER A 54 10.09 -10.39 7.41
CA SER A 54 10.69 -11.69 7.72
C SER A 54 12.21 -11.50 7.85
N SER A 55 12.79 -12.12 8.87
CA SER A 55 14.14 -11.93 9.45
C SER A 55 15.36 -12.07 8.52
N GLN A 56 15.22 -12.00 7.19
CA GLN A 56 16.29 -12.19 6.21
C GLN A 56 16.89 -10.91 5.61
N ASN A 57 16.25 -9.74 5.77
CA ASN A 57 16.77 -8.47 5.21
C ASN A 57 17.19 -7.45 6.29
N GLN A 58 17.88 -7.90 7.35
CA GLN A 58 18.55 -7.03 8.34
C GLN A 58 19.88 -6.44 7.82
N ALA A 59 20.00 -6.17 6.52
CA ALA A 59 21.27 -5.72 5.94
C ALA A 59 21.43 -4.20 5.81
N ASP A 60 20.39 -3.41 6.13
CA ASP A 60 20.53 -1.96 6.26
C ASP A 60 19.67 -1.46 7.41
N GLY A 61 20.26 -0.65 8.29
CA GLY A 61 19.79 -0.29 9.63
C GLY A 61 18.51 0.53 9.69
N ASP A 62 17.40 0.00 9.19
CA ASP A 62 16.12 0.69 9.13
C ASP A 62 15.03 -0.16 9.82
N LYS A 63 14.85 0.13 11.12
CA LYS A 63 13.83 -0.36 12.08
C LYS A 63 12.67 -1.12 11.41
N ALA A 64 12.66 -2.46 11.44
CA ALA A 64 11.57 -3.38 11.07
C ALA A 64 10.30 -2.79 10.38
N LYS A 65 10.47 -2.12 9.22
CA LYS A 65 9.38 -1.43 8.54
C LYS A 65 8.44 -2.47 7.91
N THR A 66 7.15 -2.36 8.19
CA THR A 66 6.14 -3.21 7.54
C THR A 66 5.72 -2.53 6.24
N VAL A 67 5.75 -3.25 5.13
CA VAL A 67 5.44 -2.67 3.80
C VAL A 67 4.01 -3.01 3.42
N LEU A 68 3.19 -1.98 3.20
CA LEU A 68 1.86 -2.11 2.59
C LEU A 68 2.02 -2.03 1.07
N GLU A 69 1.77 -3.14 0.38
CA GLU A 69 1.80 -3.24 -1.07
C GLU A 69 0.38 -3.17 -1.63
N THR A 70 0.15 -2.25 -2.56
CA THR A 70 -1.12 -2.11 -3.27
C THR A 70 -0.89 -2.35 -4.74
N THR A 71 -1.51 -3.38 -5.31
CA THR A 71 -1.40 -3.72 -6.72
C THR A 71 -2.68 -3.36 -7.44
N TYR A 72 -2.57 -2.44 -8.38
CA TYR A 72 -3.63 -2.03 -9.29
C TYR A 72 -3.50 -2.72 -10.64
N ARG A 73 -4.63 -3.10 -11.22
CA ARG A 73 -4.76 -3.61 -12.59
C ARG A 73 -5.94 -2.96 -13.27
N ALA A 74 -5.78 -2.47 -14.49
CA ALA A 74 -6.82 -1.75 -15.22
C ALA A 74 -6.85 -2.09 -16.71
N THR A 75 -8.00 -1.86 -17.34
CA THR A 75 -8.19 -2.01 -18.79
C THR A 75 -7.49 -0.92 -19.60
N THR A 76 -7.33 0.29 -19.04
CA THR A 76 -6.68 1.43 -19.68
C THR A 76 -5.82 2.21 -18.69
N ASN A 77 -4.77 2.86 -19.19
CA ASN A 77 -3.97 3.81 -18.39
C ASN A 77 -4.81 4.96 -17.80
N ARG A 78 -5.90 5.36 -18.49
CA ARG A 78 -6.81 6.38 -17.99
C ARG A 78 -7.51 5.92 -16.71
N MET A 79 -8.05 4.71 -16.71
CA MET A 79 -8.71 4.14 -15.52
C MET A 79 -7.72 3.90 -14.39
N LEU A 80 -6.51 3.41 -14.72
CA LEU A 80 -5.43 3.25 -13.75
C LEU A 80 -5.12 4.59 -13.04
N ARG A 81 -4.98 5.67 -13.81
CA ARG A 81 -4.69 7.00 -13.25
C ARG A 81 -5.82 7.51 -12.35
N VAL A 82 -7.08 7.37 -12.77
CA VAL A 82 -8.23 7.82 -11.98
C VAL A 82 -8.31 7.06 -10.66
N ALA A 83 -8.14 5.74 -10.69
CA ALA A 83 -8.18 4.91 -9.49
C ALA A 83 -7.02 5.21 -8.53
N VAL A 84 -5.79 5.34 -9.06
CA VAL A 84 -4.60 5.65 -8.25
C VAL A 84 -4.67 7.05 -7.63
N ASN A 85 -5.21 8.05 -8.34
CA ASN A 85 -5.39 9.38 -7.76
C ASN A 85 -6.35 9.35 -6.56
N GLY A 86 -7.52 8.72 -6.71
CA GLY A 86 -8.47 8.58 -5.61
C GLY A 86 -7.88 7.78 -4.43
N PHE A 87 -7.08 6.75 -4.73
CA PHE A 87 -6.35 6.01 -3.70
C PHE A 87 -5.38 6.87 -2.91
N MET A 88 -4.59 7.71 -3.57
CA MET A 88 -3.64 8.58 -2.89
C MET A 88 -4.34 9.62 -2.02
N GLU A 89 -5.52 10.09 -2.43
CA GLU A 89 -6.36 10.97 -1.61
C GLU A 89 -6.85 10.24 -0.35
N SER A 90 -7.43 9.04 -0.48
CA SER A 90 -7.84 8.21 0.68
C SER A 90 -6.66 7.87 1.59
N LEU A 91 -5.51 7.51 1.00
CA LEU A 91 -4.29 7.19 1.74
C LEU A 91 -3.79 8.40 2.55
N GLY A 92 -3.79 9.59 1.96
CA GLY A 92 -3.40 10.83 2.64
C GLY A 92 -4.27 11.11 3.87
N VAL A 93 -5.59 10.90 3.76
CA VAL A 93 -6.51 11.04 4.89
C VAL A 93 -6.21 10.02 5.99
N VAL A 94 -6.03 8.74 5.63
CA VAL A 94 -5.71 7.68 6.60
C VAL A 94 -4.40 7.97 7.32
N LEU A 95 -3.36 8.37 6.60
CA LEU A 95 -2.06 8.71 7.19
C LEU A 95 -2.12 9.96 8.07
N GLY A 96 -2.85 11.01 7.66
CA GLY A 96 -3.04 12.21 8.49
C GLY A 96 -3.79 11.91 9.79
N VAL A 97 -4.82 11.06 9.74
CA VAL A 97 -5.53 10.62 10.95
C VAL A 97 -4.62 9.78 11.84
N MET A 98 -3.76 8.94 11.26
CA MET A 98 -2.77 8.18 12.03
C MET A 98 -1.74 9.08 12.71
N GLU A 99 -1.28 10.13 12.03
CA GLU A 99 -0.33 11.10 12.59
C GLU A 99 -0.95 11.88 13.76
N GLU A 100 -2.20 12.33 13.63
CA GLU A 100 -2.88 13.11 14.67
C GLU A 100 -3.32 12.26 15.87
N LEU A 101 -3.71 11.00 15.65
CA LEU A 101 -4.28 10.15 16.71
C LEU A 101 -3.26 9.19 17.35
N ASP A 102 -2.19 8.81 16.65
CA ASP A 102 -1.20 7.84 17.15
C ASP A 102 0.03 8.55 17.75
N VAL A 103 -0.24 9.54 18.62
CA VAL A 103 0.77 10.37 19.32
C VAL A 103 1.74 9.52 20.15
N ASP A 104 1.27 8.38 20.68
CA ASP A 104 2.06 7.44 21.50
C ASP A 104 3.14 6.66 20.70
N VAL A 105 3.10 6.63 19.36
CA VAL A 105 4.13 5.99 18.54
C VAL A 105 5.26 6.95 18.18
N LEU A 106 4.97 8.25 18.11
CA LEU A 106 5.97 9.30 17.81
C LEU A 106 6.81 9.66 19.04
N GLU A 107 6.27 9.51 20.25
CA GLU A 107 7.02 9.73 21.50
C GLU A 107 8.05 8.62 21.78
N GLU A 108 7.79 7.38 21.34
CA GLU A 108 8.78 6.29 21.45
C GLU A 108 9.96 6.46 20.47
N GLU A 109 9.83 7.22 19.38
CA GLU A 109 10.95 7.58 18.49
C GLU A 109 11.73 8.82 18.94
N SER A 110 11.17 9.64 19.84
CA SER A 110 11.78 10.90 20.29
C SER A 110 12.57 10.76 21.61
N LYS A 111 12.67 9.54 22.14
CA LYS A 111 13.40 9.21 23.38
C LYS A 111 14.67 8.43 23.08
N GLU A 112 15.59 9.05 22.35
CA GLU A 112 17.04 8.81 22.46
C GLU A 112 17.79 10.14 22.51
#